data_AF-A0A1K2IMQ7-F1
#
_entry.id   AF-A0A1K2IMQ7-F1
#
_cell.length_a   1.000
_cell.length_b   1.000
_cell.length_c   1.000
_cell.angle_alpha   90.00
_cell.angle_beta   90.00
_cell.angle_gamma   90.00
#
_symmetry.space_group_name_H-M   'P 1'
#
loop_
_entity.id
_entity.type
_entity.pdbx_description
1 polymer ?
#
loop_
_entity_poly.entity_id
_entity_poly.type
_entity_poly.pdbx_seq_one_letter_code
_entity_poly.pdbx_strand_id
1 'polypeptide(L)'
;MSLKNKLHNFKVKNKDKKWLPAFSALHTFLFLPNETTHGGTHIKVADDLKRTMNTVIMAMIPCLIFGMFNAGYQHHLALGEIQAVTSGFFSPEFWTLSNFMVGFWKILPLVIVSYGVGLGIEFIFAIIKGHEVEEGYLVTGMLVPLIVPVDIPLWMLAVAVIFGVVIGKEVFGGTGMNILNPALTIRAFLFFAYPTWMSGDKVWIHGAVERDQLIASGQNLDAISGETILGGLAQGKEIAYSLWDMFLGFIPGSVGETSTLLIILGGLFLIFTKIGSWRIMLSSVIGAIVMGLIFNQVTASGWITESSKFYGLMSAPFWEHLVIGGFAFGTVFMATDPVTASQTNKGKWIYGFLIGFVSIMIRVFNPAYPEGVMLAILLMNVFAPTIDHYVVQGNVKKRMKRLKAKVA
;
A
#
# COMPACT_ATOMS: atom_id res chain seq x y z
N MET A 1 12.75 26.18 33.05
CA MET A 1 11.68 26.02 32.02
C MET A 1 12.09 24.92 31.05
N SER A 2 11.33 23.82 30.99
CA SER A 2 11.54 22.74 30.02
C SER A 2 11.55 23.27 28.58
N LEU A 3 12.31 22.63 27.68
CA LEU A 3 12.36 22.94 26.25
C LEU A 3 10.95 23.06 25.64
N LYS A 4 10.03 22.18 26.10
CA LYS A 4 8.60 22.19 25.77
C LYS A 4 7.92 23.52 26.08
N ASN A 5 8.16 24.09 27.26
CA ASN A 5 7.53 25.36 27.68
C ASN A 5 8.12 26.56 26.92
N LYS A 6 9.41 26.52 26.57
CA LYS A 6 10.04 27.58 25.75
C LYS A 6 9.46 27.60 24.34
N LEU A 7 9.30 26.44 23.70
CA LEU A 7 8.74 26.32 22.36
C LEU A 7 7.24 26.67 22.33
N HIS A 8 6.48 26.26 23.36
CA HIS A 8 5.07 26.65 23.50
C HIS A 8 4.90 28.17 23.64
N ASN A 9 5.69 28.82 24.50
CA ASN A 9 5.66 30.28 24.64
C ASN A 9 6.09 31.00 23.35
N PHE A 10 7.00 30.42 22.57
CA PHE A 10 7.39 30.93 21.25
C PHE A 10 6.26 30.81 20.22
N LYS A 11 5.47 29.71 20.24
CA LYS A 11 4.26 29.55 19.43
C LYS A 11 3.22 30.62 19.79
N VAL A 12 2.96 30.83 21.07
CA VAL A 12 1.98 31.83 21.54
C VAL A 12 2.39 33.26 21.15
N LYS A 13 3.68 33.58 21.23
CA LYS A 13 4.22 34.92 20.89
C LYS A 13 4.17 35.26 19.40
N ASN A 14 4.16 34.27 18.51
CA ASN A 14 4.23 34.48 17.06
C ASN A 14 2.91 34.15 16.33
N LYS A 15 1.77 34.07 17.04
CA LYS A 15 0.46 33.61 16.52
C LYS A 15 0.04 34.22 15.19
N ASP A 16 0.43 35.47 14.92
CA ASP A 16 0.00 36.23 13.74
C ASP A 16 0.88 36.02 12.50
N LYS A 17 1.94 35.21 12.59
CA LYS A 17 2.90 35.02 11.48
C LYS A 17 2.48 33.87 10.57
N LYS A 18 2.52 34.11 9.26
CA LYS A 18 2.16 33.13 8.22
C LYS A 18 2.96 31.81 8.27
N TRP A 19 4.16 31.81 8.85
CA TRP A 19 4.99 30.59 9.00
C TRP A 19 4.71 29.81 10.30
N LEU A 20 3.84 30.31 11.18
CA LEU A 20 3.51 29.64 12.44
C LEU A 20 2.99 28.21 12.25
N PRO A 21 2.16 27.88 11.24
CA PRO A 21 1.72 26.50 11.03
C PRO A 21 2.88 25.50 10.87
N ALA A 22 3.95 25.87 10.16
CA ALA A 22 5.13 25.01 9.99
C ALA A 22 5.92 24.84 11.30
N PHE A 23 6.06 25.92 12.10
CA PHE A 23 6.67 25.82 13.43
C PHE A 23 5.81 25.00 14.40
N SER A 24 4.49 25.17 14.35
CA SER A 24 3.52 24.42 15.15
C SER A 24 3.62 22.93 14.83
N ALA A 25 3.70 22.58 13.56
CA ALA A 25 3.86 21.22 13.10
C ALA A 25 5.16 20.57 13.60
N LEU A 26 6.31 21.25 13.50
CA LEU A 26 7.58 20.76 14.06
C LEU A 26 7.53 20.61 15.60
N HIS A 27 6.86 21.53 16.28
CA HIS A 27 6.68 21.48 17.73
C HIS A 27 5.77 20.32 18.16
N THR A 28 4.63 20.15 17.50
CA THR A 28 3.69 19.05 17.74
C THR A 28 4.28 17.71 17.33
N PHE A 29 5.14 17.69 16.31
CA PHE A 29 5.89 16.50 15.90
C PHE A 29 6.76 15.97 17.05
N LEU A 30 7.53 16.84 17.71
CA LEU A 30 8.45 16.47 18.80
C LEU A 30 7.79 16.39 20.18
N PHE A 31 6.73 17.15 20.44
CA PHE A 31 6.14 17.28 21.77
C PHE A 31 4.61 17.21 21.75
N LEU A 32 4.04 16.53 22.74
CA LEU A 32 2.59 16.49 22.96
C LEU A 32 2.05 17.92 23.20
N PRO A 33 0.91 18.33 22.59
CA PRO A 33 0.26 19.59 22.89
C PRO A 33 0.01 19.74 24.40
N ASN A 34 0.22 20.95 24.93
CA ASN A 34 -0.10 21.29 26.33
C ASN A 34 -1.58 21.64 26.53
N GLU A 35 -2.39 21.61 25.46
CA GLU A 35 -3.82 21.89 25.50
C GLU A 35 -4.55 20.67 26.05
N THR A 36 -4.94 20.73 27.32
CA THR A 36 -5.87 19.75 27.91
C THR A 36 -7.27 20.32 27.87
N THR A 37 -8.27 19.55 27.46
CA THR A 37 -9.67 20.00 27.50
C THR A 37 -10.07 20.31 28.95
N HIS A 38 -10.30 21.60 29.24
CA HIS A 38 -10.71 22.07 30.58
C HIS A 38 -12.25 22.13 30.77
N GLY A 39 -13.02 21.97 29.70
CA GLY A 39 -14.50 21.96 29.70
C GLY A 39 -15.12 20.56 29.63
N GLY A 40 -16.42 20.47 29.93
CA GLY A 40 -17.21 19.24 29.82
C GLY A 40 -17.46 18.83 28.37
N THR A 41 -16.50 18.19 27.73
CA THR A 41 -16.70 17.54 26.42
C THR A 41 -17.50 16.25 26.61
N HIS A 42 -18.54 16.05 25.78
CA HIS A 42 -19.45 14.90 25.87
C HIS A 42 -18.76 13.55 25.68
N ILE A 43 -17.62 13.50 24.97
CA ILE A 43 -16.84 12.29 24.73
C ILE A 43 -15.36 12.66 24.89
N LYS A 44 -14.70 12.03 25.87
CA LYS A 44 -13.25 12.05 26.01
C LYS A 44 -12.72 10.74 25.43
N VAL A 45 -12.05 10.80 24.29
CA VAL A 45 -11.38 9.63 23.70
C VAL A 45 -9.88 9.77 23.95
N ALA A 46 -9.24 8.66 24.31
CA ALA A 46 -7.78 8.60 24.49
C ALA A 46 -7.02 8.43 23.16
N ASP A 47 -7.74 8.30 22.05
CA ASP A 47 -7.18 8.11 20.72
C ASP A 47 -6.91 9.47 20.07
N ASP A 48 -5.62 9.74 19.90
CA ASP A 48 -5.09 10.85 19.13
C ASP A 48 -4.77 10.37 17.71
N LEU A 49 -5.07 11.17 16.69
CA LEU A 49 -4.75 10.89 15.29
C LEU A 49 -3.27 10.52 15.14
N LYS A 50 -2.38 11.25 15.82
CA LYS A 50 -0.94 10.97 15.87
C LYS A 50 -0.62 9.53 16.30
N ARG A 51 -1.26 9.09 17.39
CA ARG A 51 -1.04 7.74 17.93
C ARG A 51 -1.55 6.68 16.96
N THR A 52 -2.70 6.91 16.33
CA THR A 52 -3.25 5.98 15.33
C THR A 52 -2.31 5.84 14.12
N MET A 53 -1.82 6.97 13.58
CA MET A 53 -0.91 6.97 12.43
C MET A 53 0.43 6.30 12.75
N ASN A 54 1.03 6.59 13.90
CA ASN A 54 2.28 5.92 14.32
C ASN A 54 2.10 4.42 14.55
N THR A 55 0.93 3.97 15.00
CA THR A 55 0.63 2.54 15.16
C THR A 55 0.60 1.83 13.80
N VAL A 56 0.06 2.48 12.76
CA VAL A 56 0.10 1.96 11.39
C VAL A 56 1.53 1.88 10.87
N ILE A 57 2.35 2.92 11.08
CA ILE A 57 3.77 2.90 10.69
C ILE A 57 4.51 1.76 11.38
N MET A 58 4.28 1.55 12.68
CA MET A 58 4.86 0.42 13.43
C MET A 58 4.51 -0.94 12.82
N ALA A 59 3.28 -1.11 12.35
CA ALA A 59 2.85 -2.35 11.69
C ALA A 59 3.56 -2.59 10.34
N MET A 60 4.03 -1.54 9.69
CA MET A 60 4.70 -1.59 8.38
C MET A 60 6.22 -1.75 8.47
N ILE A 61 6.85 -1.36 9.58
CA ILE A 61 8.31 -1.46 9.79
C ILE A 61 8.84 -2.90 9.55
N PRO A 62 8.21 -3.97 10.07
CA PRO A 62 8.67 -5.33 9.80
C PRO A 62 8.69 -5.67 8.31
N CYS A 63 7.66 -5.23 7.56
CA CYS A 63 7.59 -5.44 6.12
C CYS A 63 8.69 -4.65 5.38
N LEU A 64 8.99 -3.42 5.82
CA LEU A 64 10.08 -2.62 5.27
C LEU A 64 11.44 -3.31 5.46
N ILE A 65 11.73 -3.75 6.69
CA ILE A 65 13.00 -4.40 7.01
C ILE A 65 13.15 -5.67 6.17
N PHE A 66 12.11 -6.51 6.11
CA PHE A 66 12.14 -7.70 5.27
C PHE A 66 12.34 -7.36 3.79
N GLY A 67 11.68 -6.32 3.29
CA GLY A 67 11.89 -5.80 1.95
C GLY A 67 13.34 -5.40 1.67
N MET A 68 14.04 -4.83 2.65
CA MET A 68 15.47 -4.52 2.54
C MET A 68 16.33 -5.79 2.41
N PHE A 69 16.07 -6.83 3.21
CA PHE A 69 16.77 -8.10 3.05
C PHE A 69 16.44 -8.76 1.71
N ASN A 70 15.17 -8.78 1.30
CA ASN A 70 14.77 -9.42 0.05
C ASN A 70 15.34 -8.70 -1.17
N ALA A 71 15.39 -7.37 -1.20
CA ALA A 71 15.99 -6.63 -2.30
C ALA A 71 17.47 -7.00 -2.55
N GLY A 72 18.25 -7.15 -1.47
CA GLY A 72 19.63 -7.63 -1.58
C GLY A 72 19.74 -9.13 -1.88
N TYR A 73 18.88 -9.96 -1.29
CA TYR A 73 18.83 -11.39 -1.58
C TYR A 73 18.58 -11.66 -3.07
N GLN A 74 17.59 -10.98 -3.67
CA GLN A 74 17.30 -11.13 -5.10
C GLN A 74 18.47 -10.62 -5.97
N HIS A 75 19.18 -9.58 -5.55
CA HIS A 75 20.39 -9.11 -6.24
C HIS A 75 21.51 -10.16 -6.23
N HIS A 76 21.85 -10.70 -5.06
CA HIS A 76 22.93 -11.70 -4.93
C HIS A 76 22.55 -13.07 -5.53
N LEU A 77 21.29 -13.48 -5.42
CA LEU A 77 20.77 -14.68 -6.08
C LEU A 77 20.89 -14.55 -7.60
N ALA A 78 20.56 -13.37 -8.13
CA ALA A 78 20.65 -13.10 -9.55
C ALA A 78 22.09 -13.03 -10.09
N LEU A 79 23.05 -12.65 -9.24
CA LEU A 79 24.48 -12.70 -9.56
C LEU A 79 25.08 -14.12 -9.46
N GLY A 80 24.31 -15.10 -8.96
CA GLY A 80 24.80 -16.47 -8.73
C GLY A 80 25.75 -16.60 -7.54
N GLU A 81 25.85 -15.57 -6.69
CA GLU A 81 26.74 -15.55 -5.53
C GLU A 81 26.19 -16.38 -4.35
N ILE A 82 24.86 -16.56 -4.31
CA ILE A 82 24.14 -17.26 -3.26
C ILE A 82 23.21 -18.31 -3.89
N GLN A 83 23.08 -19.47 -3.24
CA GLN A 83 22.12 -20.49 -3.65
C GLN A 83 20.72 -20.16 -3.12
N ALA A 84 19.68 -20.60 -3.85
CA ALA A 84 18.31 -20.43 -3.40
C ALA A 84 18.10 -21.04 -2.01
N VAL A 85 17.36 -20.31 -1.17
CA VAL A 85 17.04 -20.74 0.21
C VAL A 85 16.36 -22.10 0.21
N THR A 86 16.91 -23.04 0.98
CA THR A 86 16.36 -24.40 1.15
C THR A 86 15.96 -24.72 2.59
N SER A 87 16.37 -23.89 3.56
CA SER A 87 16.26 -24.15 5.00
C SER A 87 15.15 -23.37 5.73
N GLY A 88 14.23 -22.74 4.99
CA GLY A 88 13.07 -22.03 5.54
C GLY A 88 13.36 -20.59 5.97
N PHE A 89 12.45 -19.98 6.78
CA PHE A 89 12.46 -18.54 7.04
C PHE A 89 13.76 -17.99 7.66
N PHE A 90 14.44 -18.76 8.51
CA PHE A 90 15.68 -18.35 9.20
C PHE A 90 16.96 -18.82 8.50
N SER A 91 16.90 -18.98 7.18
CA SER A 91 18.04 -19.41 6.38
C SER A 91 19.22 -18.44 6.50
N PRO A 92 20.45 -18.92 6.74
CA PRO A 92 21.64 -18.08 6.81
C PRO A 92 21.94 -17.36 5.49
N GLU A 93 21.47 -17.89 4.36
CA GLU A 93 21.63 -17.31 3.02
C GLU A 93 20.83 -16.01 2.84
N PHE A 94 19.67 -15.91 3.51
CA PHE A 94 18.79 -14.74 3.45
C PHE A 94 19.18 -13.67 4.48
N TRP A 95 19.39 -14.06 5.74
CA TRP A 95 19.68 -13.16 6.85
C TRP A 95 21.16 -12.77 6.94
N THR A 96 21.70 -12.26 5.84
CA THR A 96 23.08 -11.77 5.78
C THR A 96 23.14 -10.25 5.84
N LEU A 97 24.24 -9.73 6.41
CA LEU A 97 24.48 -8.28 6.42
C LEU A 97 24.73 -7.72 5.02
N SER A 98 25.26 -8.54 4.09
CA SER A 98 25.45 -8.15 2.69
C SER A 98 24.11 -7.89 2.00
N ASN A 99 23.14 -8.81 2.13
CA ASN A 99 21.79 -8.64 1.58
C ASN A 99 21.13 -7.38 2.18
N PHE A 100 21.24 -7.19 3.49
CA PHE A 100 20.68 -6.00 4.14
C PHE A 100 21.30 -4.71 3.60
N MET A 101 22.62 -4.64 3.45
CA MET A 101 23.32 -3.41 3.02
C MET A 101 22.92 -2.98 1.61
N VAL A 102 22.79 -3.93 0.68
CA VAL A 102 22.34 -3.63 -0.69
C VAL A 102 20.93 -3.04 -0.67
N GLY A 103 19.99 -3.68 0.02
CA GLY A 103 18.61 -3.17 0.10
C GLY A 103 18.49 -1.88 0.88
N PHE A 104 19.26 -1.72 1.97
CA PHE A 104 19.27 -0.51 2.79
C PHE A 104 19.65 0.73 1.99
N TRP A 105 20.74 0.65 1.20
CA TRP A 105 21.19 1.77 0.38
C TRP A 105 20.26 2.11 -0.78
N LYS A 106 19.38 1.20 -1.19
CA LYS A 106 18.40 1.42 -2.26
C LYS A 106 17.06 1.93 -1.74
N ILE A 107 16.54 1.34 -0.67
CA ILE A 107 15.22 1.66 -0.15
C ILE A 107 15.23 2.92 0.73
N LEU A 108 16.31 3.17 1.48
CA LEU A 108 16.38 4.34 2.35
C LEU A 108 16.26 5.66 1.57
N PRO A 109 16.93 5.87 0.41
CA PRO A 109 16.70 7.04 -0.42
C PRO A 109 15.24 7.20 -0.89
N LEU A 110 14.55 6.11 -1.23
CA LEU A 110 13.14 6.16 -1.63
C LEU A 110 12.27 6.68 -0.48
N VAL A 111 12.52 6.19 0.74
CA VAL A 111 11.84 6.66 1.95
C VAL A 111 12.12 8.15 2.19
N ILE A 112 13.39 8.57 2.13
CA ILE A 112 13.79 9.96 2.37
C ILE A 112 13.14 10.90 1.36
N VAL A 113 13.14 10.56 0.07
CA VAL A 113 12.53 11.38 -0.99
C VAL A 113 11.02 11.45 -0.81
N SER A 114 10.37 10.32 -0.55
CA SER A 114 8.92 10.24 -0.32
C SER A 114 8.46 11.15 0.84
N TYR A 115 9.16 11.07 1.98
CA TYR A 115 8.87 11.92 3.13
C TYR A 115 9.24 13.39 2.88
N GLY A 116 10.45 13.65 2.38
CA GLY A 116 10.96 15.01 2.21
C GLY A 116 10.13 15.83 1.23
N VAL A 117 9.79 15.25 0.08
CA VAL A 117 9.00 15.94 -0.95
C VAL A 117 7.55 16.09 -0.50
N GLY A 118 6.92 15.03 -0.02
CA GLY A 118 5.50 15.08 0.31
C GLY A 118 5.18 15.91 1.56
N LEU A 119 5.97 15.80 2.62
CA LEU A 119 5.83 16.71 3.78
C LEU A 119 6.15 18.15 3.37
N GLY A 120 7.14 18.37 2.51
CA GLY A 120 7.46 19.69 1.97
C GLY A 120 6.26 20.37 1.32
N ILE A 121 5.50 19.64 0.51
CA ILE A 121 4.29 20.15 -0.13
C ILE A 121 3.18 20.40 0.90
N GLU A 122 2.98 19.47 1.83
CA GLU A 122 1.97 19.65 2.87
C GLU A 122 2.26 20.88 3.73
N PHE A 123 3.52 21.14 4.07
CA PHE A 123 3.93 22.38 4.75
C PHE A 123 3.57 23.63 3.92
N ILE A 124 3.82 23.60 2.61
CA ILE A 124 3.48 24.71 1.72
C ILE A 124 1.96 24.94 1.69
N PHE A 125 1.16 23.89 1.55
CA PHE A 125 -0.30 23.99 1.51
C PHE A 125 -0.90 24.42 2.86
N ALA A 126 -0.35 23.94 3.98
CA ALA A 126 -0.73 24.37 5.31
C ALA A 126 -0.47 25.87 5.53
N ILE A 127 0.65 26.39 5.02
CA ILE A 127 0.95 27.84 5.05
C ILE A 127 -0.04 28.63 4.18
N ILE A 128 -0.37 28.14 2.99
CA ILE A 128 -1.31 28.79 2.07
C ILE A 128 -2.72 28.85 2.66
N LYS A 129 -3.19 27.74 3.25
CA LYS A 129 -4.56 27.60 3.78
C LYS A 129 -4.70 28.06 5.24
N GLY A 130 -3.58 28.26 5.96
CA GLY A 130 -3.58 28.75 7.33
C GLY A 130 -4.07 27.76 8.39
N HIS A 131 -3.98 26.44 8.14
CA HIS A 131 -4.30 25.40 9.12
C HIS A 131 -3.03 24.69 9.61
N GLU A 132 -3.11 23.97 10.74
CA GLU A 132 -2.01 23.15 11.23
C GLU A 132 -1.75 21.96 10.29
N VAL A 133 -0.51 21.48 10.25
CA VAL A 133 -0.13 20.32 9.43
C VAL A 133 -0.69 19.06 10.08
N GLU A 134 -1.41 18.28 9.29
CA GLU A 134 -2.00 17.03 9.73
C GLU A 134 -1.00 15.88 9.57
N GLU A 135 -0.89 14.99 10.55
CA GLU A 135 0.11 13.90 10.52
C GLU A 135 -0.26 12.75 9.57
N GLY A 136 -1.38 12.85 8.83
CA GLY A 136 -1.89 11.83 7.94
C GLY A 136 -0.96 11.46 6.78
N TYR A 137 -0.07 12.37 6.34
CA TYR A 137 0.91 12.02 5.31
C TYR A 137 2.02 11.10 5.83
N LEU A 138 2.27 11.01 7.14
CA LEU A 138 3.35 10.14 7.63
C LEU A 138 3.16 8.68 7.20
N VAL A 139 1.92 8.20 7.21
CA VAL A 139 1.59 6.85 6.72
C VAL A 139 1.74 6.76 5.20
N THR A 140 1.28 7.77 4.46
CA THR A 140 1.41 7.82 2.99
C THR A 140 2.88 7.81 2.56
N GLY A 141 3.72 8.61 3.22
CA GLY A 141 5.16 8.71 2.97
C GLY A 141 5.89 7.37 3.17
N MET A 142 5.41 6.53 4.09
CA MET A 142 5.89 5.16 4.30
C MET A 142 5.32 4.14 3.29
N LEU A 143 4.05 4.29 2.89
CA LEU A 143 3.39 3.36 1.96
C LEU A 143 4.00 3.43 0.55
N VAL A 144 4.31 4.63 0.07
CA VAL A 144 4.86 4.86 -1.28
C VAL A 144 6.14 4.06 -1.57
N PRO A 145 7.22 4.11 -0.75
CA PRO A 145 8.43 3.34 -1.00
C PRO A 145 8.21 1.82 -0.91
N LEU A 146 7.17 1.37 -0.20
CA LEU A 146 6.85 -0.05 -0.06
C LEU A 146 6.14 -0.63 -1.28
N ILE A 147 5.42 0.20 -2.02
CA ILE A 147 4.72 -0.25 -3.21
C ILE A 147 5.58 -0.08 -4.46
N VAL A 148 6.45 0.92 -4.57
CA VAL A 148 7.25 1.10 -5.80
C VAL A 148 8.38 0.05 -5.96
N PRO A 149 8.86 -0.18 -7.19
CA PRO A 149 10.05 -0.99 -7.44
C PRO A 149 11.32 -0.37 -6.84
N VAL A 150 12.33 -1.20 -6.58
CA VAL A 150 13.57 -0.80 -5.88
C VAL A 150 14.45 0.14 -6.72
N ASP A 151 14.45 -0.05 -8.04
CA ASP A 151 15.32 0.69 -8.96
C ASP A 151 14.66 1.94 -9.57
N ILE A 152 13.52 2.39 -9.04
CA ILE A 152 12.85 3.58 -9.58
C ILE A 152 13.75 4.83 -9.40
N PRO A 153 13.97 5.63 -10.46
CA PRO A 153 14.74 6.86 -10.36
C PRO A 153 14.12 7.83 -9.34
N LEU A 154 14.93 8.37 -8.44
CA LEU A 154 14.47 9.22 -7.34
C LEU A 154 13.70 10.46 -7.79
N TRP A 155 14.04 11.03 -8.96
CA TRP A 155 13.33 12.17 -9.52
C TRP A 155 11.92 11.81 -10.00
N MET A 156 11.73 10.61 -10.56
CA MET A 156 10.39 10.13 -10.99
C MET A 156 9.50 9.97 -9.77
N LEU A 157 10.05 9.38 -8.70
CA LEU A 157 9.37 9.27 -7.42
C LEU A 157 8.99 10.64 -6.87
N ALA A 158 9.91 11.62 -6.89
CA ALA A 158 9.63 12.97 -6.42
C ALA A 158 8.48 13.64 -7.19
N VAL A 159 8.49 13.56 -8.53
CA VAL A 159 7.41 14.13 -9.36
C VAL A 159 6.08 13.44 -9.09
N ALA A 160 6.08 12.12 -8.93
CA ALA A 160 4.88 11.37 -8.63
C ALA A 160 4.31 11.68 -7.25
N VAL A 161 5.16 11.82 -6.24
CA VAL A 161 4.77 12.27 -4.90
C VAL A 161 4.17 13.67 -4.97
N ILE A 162 4.78 14.58 -5.74
CA ILE A 162 4.20 15.93 -5.95
C ILE A 162 2.80 15.83 -6.52
N PHE A 163 2.65 15.10 -7.62
CA PHE A 163 1.37 14.94 -8.28
C PHE A 163 0.31 14.32 -7.36
N GLY A 164 0.62 13.20 -6.72
CA GLY A 164 -0.34 12.46 -5.91
C GLY A 164 -0.69 13.14 -4.58
N VAL A 165 0.24 13.89 -3.96
CA VAL A 165 -0.08 14.70 -2.77
C VAL A 165 -0.94 15.91 -3.14
N VAL A 166 -0.58 16.64 -4.20
CA VAL A 166 -1.35 17.82 -4.62
C VAL A 166 -2.74 17.41 -5.06
N ILE A 167 -2.84 16.50 -6.03
CA ILE A 167 -4.12 16.12 -6.65
C ILE A 167 -4.91 15.15 -5.77
N GLY A 168 -4.25 14.14 -5.20
CA GLY A 168 -4.93 13.07 -4.44
C GLY A 168 -5.32 13.47 -3.02
N LYS A 169 -4.69 14.50 -2.44
CA LYS A 169 -4.93 14.92 -1.04
C LYS A 169 -5.25 16.41 -0.91
N GLU A 170 -4.34 17.29 -1.33
CA GLU A 170 -4.43 18.70 -0.96
C GLU A 170 -5.54 19.48 -1.67
N VAL A 171 -5.82 19.18 -2.94
CA VAL A 171 -6.92 19.81 -3.70
C VAL A 171 -8.28 19.56 -3.05
N PHE A 172 -8.46 18.42 -2.39
CA PHE A 172 -9.72 18.06 -1.72
C PHE A 172 -9.87 18.59 -0.30
N GLY A 173 -8.86 19.29 0.23
CA GLY A 173 -8.90 19.89 1.56
C GLY A 173 -7.97 19.24 2.59
N GLY A 174 -7.14 18.26 2.20
CA GLY A 174 -6.14 17.65 3.08
C GLY A 174 -6.64 16.40 3.81
N THR A 175 -5.95 16.02 4.89
CA THR A 175 -6.23 14.78 5.63
C THR A 175 -7.69 14.71 6.09
N GLY A 176 -8.37 13.60 5.81
CA GLY A 176 -9.77 13.37 6.17
C GLY A 176 -10.79 13.75 5.08
N MET A 177 -10.37 14.45 4.02
CA MET A 177 -11.24 14.85 2.91
C MET A 177 -10.87 14.17 1.58
N ASN A 178 -9.91 13.24 1.61
CA ASN A 178 -9.42 12.56 0.41
C ASN A 178 -10.49 11.60 -0.13
N ILE A 179 -10.79 11.71 -1.42
CA ILE A 179 -11.69 10.78 -2.11
C ILE A 179 -10.96 9.48 -2.46
N LEU A 180 -9.66 9.59 -2.80
CA LEU A 180 -8.81 8.48 -3.22
C LEU A 180 -7.67 8.30 -2.22
N ASN A 181 -7.20 7.07 -2.06
CA ASN A 181 -6.00 6.79 -1.29
C ASN A 181 -4.79 7.51 -1.94
N PRO A 182 -4.11 8.45 -1.24
CA PRO A 182 -3.04 9.23 -1.84
C PRO A 182 -1.84 8.38 -2.29
N ALA A 183 -1.45 7.36 -1.52
CA ALA A 183 -0.35 6.48 -1.88
C ALA A 183 -0.63 5.70 -3.18
N LEU A 184 -1.86 5.19 -3.32
CA LEU A 184 -2.28 4.53 -4.55
C LEU A 184 -2.42 5.51 -5.73
N THR A 185 -2.76 6.77 -5.47
CA THR A 185 -2.79 7.81 -6.51
C THR A 185 -1.39 8.10 -7.04
N ILE A 186 -0.38 8.17 -6.16
CA ILE A 186 1.04 8.28 -6.53
C ILE A 186 1.46 7.07 -7.37
N ARG A 187 1.12 5.85 -6.93
CA ARG A 187 1.39 4.62 -7.69
C ARG A 187 0.72 4.63 -9.05
N ALA A 188 -0.55 5.03 -9.15
CA ALA A 188 -1.28 5.07 -10.40
C ALA A 188 -0.66 6.07 -11.38
N PHE A 189 -0.22 7.23 -10.89
CA PHE A 189 0.50 8.18 -11.73
C PHE A 189 1.80 7.58 -12.26
N LEU A 190 2.63 6.95 -11.42
CA LEU A 190 3.85 6.26 -11.87
C LEU A 190 3.54 5.17 -12.89
N PHE A 191 2.50 4.38 -12.62
CA PHE A 191 2.11 3.24 -13.44
C PHE A 191 1.72 3.68 -14.86
N PHE A 192 0.94 4.74 -15.02
CA PHE A 192 0.51 5.22 -16.33
C PHE A 192 1.50 6.18 -17.00
N ALA A 193 2.23 7.00 -16.24
CA ALA A 193 3.19 7.95 -16.81
C ALA A 193 4.55 7.31 -17.15
N TYR A 194 4.99 6.32 -16.36
CA TYR A 194 6.29 5.67 -16.49
C TYR A 194 6.17 4.13 -16.45
N PRO A 195 5.42 3.51 -17.38
CA PRO A 195 5.14 2.07 -17.34
C PRO A 195 6.41 1.20 -17.41
N THR A 196 7.47 1.65 -18.09
CA THR A 196 8.74 0.92 -18.22
C THR A 196 9.50 0.76 -16.90
N TRP A 197 9.23 1.64 -15.93
CA TRP A 197 9.86 1.61 -14.60
C TRP A 197 8.96 1.00 -13.54
N MET A 198 7.69 0.74 -13.87
CA MET A 198 6.68 0.16 -12.98
C MET A 198 6.27 -1.26 -13.37
N SER A 199 6.65 -1.72 -14.55
CA SER A 199 6.26 -3.02 -15.09
C SER A 199 7.37 -3.60 -15.97
N GLY A 200 7.40 -4.93 -16.05
CA GLY A 200 8.41 -5.68 -16.78
C GLY A 200 9.24 -6.57 -15.86
N ASP A 201 10.21 -7.27 -16.46
CA ASP A 201 10.91 -8.39 -15.82
C ASP A 201 12.20 -7.94 -15.11
N LYS A 202 12.64 -6.69 -15.30
CA LYS A 202 13.97 -6.23 -14.85
C LYS A 202 13.91 -5.18 -13.73
N VAL A 203 12.75 -4.59 -13.46
CA VAL A 203 12.60 -3.47 -12.51
C VAL A 203 12.58 -3.92 -11.04
N TRP A 204 12.40 -5.21 -10.79
CA TRP A 204 12.22 -5.79 -9.45
C TRP A 204 13.51 -6.29 -8.80
N ILE A 205 14.59 -6.45 -9.59
CA ILE A 205 15.90 -6.88 -9.11
C ILE A 205 16.89 -5.75 -9.34
N HIS A 206 17.60 -5.38 -8.27
CA HIS A 206 18.59 -4.32 -8.36
C HIS A 206 19.69 -4.67 -9.38
N GLY A 207 19.94 -3.75 -10.33
CA GLY A 207 21.04 -3.86 -11.29
C GLY A 207 20.72 -4.70 -12.54
N ALA A 208 19.52 -5.27 -12.64
CA ALA A 208 19.11 -6.01 -13.84
C ALA A 208 18.95 -5.07 -15.06
N VAL A 209 18.48 -3.84 -14.86
CA VAL A 209 18.37 -2.82 -15.93
C VAL A 209 19.75 -2.33 -16.38
N GLU A 210 20.66 -2.09 -15.44
CA GLU A 210 22.02 -1.61 -15.73
C GLU A 210 22.84 -2.68 -16.48
N ARG A 211 22.74 -3.95 -16.06
CA ARG A 211 23.41 -5.07 -16.75
C ARG A 211 22.90 -5.27 -18.18
N ASP A 212 21.61 -5.10 -18.42
CA ASP A 212 21.05 -5.19 -19.77
C ASP A 212 21.60 -4.10 -20.70
N GLN A 213 21.78 -2.88 -20.18
CA GLN A 213 22.43 -1.80 -20.92
C GLN A 213 23.91 -2.11 -21.19
N LEU A 214 24.59 -2.79 -20.25
CA LEU A 214 25.97 -3.24 -20.43
C LEU A 214 26.09 -4.40 -21.45
N ILE A 215 25.12 -5.32 -21.48
CA ILE A 215 25.01 -6.37 -22.49
C ILE A 215 24.74 -5.75 -23.87
N ALA A 216 23.79 -4.81 -23.94
CA ALA A 216 23.47 -4.08 -25.16
C ALA A 216 24.64 -3.24 -25.69
N SER A 217 25.56 -2.81 -24.81
CA SER A 217 26.81 -2.13 -25.17
C SER A 217 27.98 -3.08 -25.45
N GLY A 218 27.75 -4.40 -25.47
CA GLY A 218 28.69 -5.40 -25.96
C GLY A 218 29.50 -6.16 -24.90
N GLN A 219 29.13 -6.08 -23.62
CA GLN A 219 29.77 -6.88 -22.57
C GLN A 219 29.15 -8.29 -22.48
N ASN A 220 29.99 -9.33 -22.36
CA ASN A 220 29.57 -10.70 -22.10
C ASN A 220 29.18 -10.87 -20.62
N LEU A 221 27.97 -10.41 -20.27
CA LEU A 221 27.35 -10.64 -18.96
C LEU A 221 26.08 -11.46 -19.16
N ASP A 222 25.79 -12.37 -18.23
CA ASP A 222 24.53 -13.13 -18.28
C ASP A 222 23.33 -12.21 -18.01
N ALA A 223 22.29 -12.37 -18.83
CA ALA A 223 21.03 -11.66 -18.67
C ALA A 223 20.28 -12.18 -17.43
N ILE A 224 19.94 -11.27 -16.52
CA ILE A 224 19.19 -11.58 -15.31
C ILE A 224 17.70 -11.34 -15.57
N SER A 225 16.87 -12.35 -15.29
CA SER A 225 15.42 -12.20 -15.24
C SER A 225 14.95 -12.03 -13.80
N GLY A 226 14.22 -10.95 -13.53
CA GLY A 226 13.56 -10.65 -12.25
C GLY A 226 12.04 -10.61 -12.38
N GLU A 227 11.50 -11.47 -13.23
CA GLU A 227 10.07 -11.55 -13.50
C GLU A 227 9.29 -11.92 -12.23
N THR A 228 8.27 -11.13 -11.90
CA THR A 228 7.35 -11.49 -10.81
C THR A 228 6.53 -12.71 -11.18
N ILE A 229 6.06 -13.47 -10.20
CA ILE A 229 5.23 -14.67 -10.44
C ILE A 229 3.99 -14.34 -11.29
N LEU A 230 3.40 -13.16 -11.08
CA LEU A 230 2.28 -12.68 -11.89
C LEU A 230 2.67 -12.40 -13.35
N GLY A 231 3.87 -11.84 -13.58
CA GLY A 231 4.43 -11.67 -14.91
C GLY A 231 4.63 -13.02 -15.61
N GLY A 232 5.27 -13.97 -14.91
CA GLY A 232 5.55 -15.30 -15.45
C GLY A 232 4.28 -16.05 -15.82
N LEU A 233 3.27 -16.02 -14.94
CA LEU A 233 1.96 -16.62 -15.20
C LEU A 233 1.21 -15.93 -16.35
N ALA A 234 1.33 -14.61 -16.50
CA ALA A 234 0.74 -13.89 -17.62
C ALA A 234 1.42 -14.24 -18.96
N GLN A 235 2.70 -14.60 -18.93
CA GLN A 235 3.48 -15.09 -20.08
C GLN A 235 3.30 -16.61 -20.31
N GLY A 236 2.56 -17.32 -19.46
CA GLY A 236 2.34 -18.76 -19.55
C GLY A 236 3.54 -19.62 -19.15
N LYS A 237 4.49 -19.07 -18.37
CA LYS A 237 5.62 -19.82 -17.81
C LYS A 237 5.19 -20.57 -16.54
N GLU A 238 5.79 -21.73 -16.29
CA GLU A 238 5.55 -22.49 -15.07
C GLU A 238 6.08 -21.75 -13.82
N ILE A 239 5.37 -21.92 -12.70
CA ILE A 239 5.75 -21.35 -11.40
C ILE A 239 6.99 -22.08 -10.89
N ALA A 240 8.14 -21.42 -10.91
CA ALA A 240 9.40 -21.98 -10.41
C ALA A 240 9.58 -21.91 -8.88
N TYR A 241 8.60 -21.35 -8.15
CA TYR A 241 8.68 -21.13 -6.70
C TYR A 241 7.76 -22.07 -5.92
N SER A 242 8.24 -22.55 -4.77
CA SER A 242 7.39 -23.33 -3.88
C SER A 242 6.38 -22.44 -3.15
N LEU A 243 5.25 -23.01 -2.73
CA LEU A 243 4.22 -22.29 -1.96
C LEU A 243 4.79 -21.64 -0.69
N TRP A 244 5.74 -22.32 -0.03
CA TRP A 244 6.40 -21.78 1.17
C TRP A 244 7.28 -20.59 0.85
N ASP A 245 7.97 -20.58 -0.28
CA ASP A 245 8.79 -19.44 -0.71
C ASP A 245 7.91 -18.23 -1.04
N MET A 246 6.74 -18.46 -1.64
CA MET A 246 5.75 -17.42 -1.93
C MET A 246 5.13 -16.84 -0.66
N PHE A 247 4.85 -17.68 0.34
CA PHE A 247 4.24 -17.25 1.59
C PHE A 247 5.22 -16.51 2.51
N LEU A 248 6.47 -17.00 2.58
CA LEU A 248 7.54 -16.38 3.37
C LEU A 248 8.08 -15.13 2.69
N GLY A 249 8.10 -15.10 1.35
CA GLY A 249 8.39 -13.92 0.55
C GLY A 249 9.76 -13.91 -0.12
N PHE A 250 10.33 -15.08 -0.43
CA PHE A 250 11.60 -15.21 -1.17
C PHE A 250 11.41 -15.03 -2.68
N ILE A 251 10.57 -14.08 -3.06
CA ILE A 251 10.14 -13.83 -4.44
C ILE A 251 10.52 -12.40 -4.87
N PRO A 252 10.75 -12.15 -6.17
CA PRO A 252 10.89 -10.79 -6.67
C PRO A 252 9.54 -10.06 -6.64
N GLY A 253 9.57 -8.77 -6.25
CA GLY A 253 8.37 -7.93 -6.17
C GLY A 253 8.63 -6.58 -5.51
N SER A 254 7.56 -5.81 -5.29
CA SER A 254 7.62 -4.54 -4.54
C SER A 254 8.10 -4.75 -3.12
N VAL A 255 8.81 -3.77 -2.56
CA VAL A 255 9.52 -3.85 -1.27
C VAL A 255 8.63 -4.37 -0.13
N GLY A 256 7.38 -3.92 -0.05
CA GLY A 256 6.45 -4.29 1.02
C GLY A 256 5.53 -5.47 0.72
N GLU A 257 5.47 -5.95 -0.53
CA GLU A 257 4.48 -6.95 -0.97
C GLU A 257 5.00 -8.39 -0.87
N THR A 258 6.32 -8.55 -0.66
CA THR A 258 7.00 -9.84 -0.79
C THR A 258 6.60 -10.84 0.28
N SER A 259 6.56 -10.44 1.56
CA SER A 259 6.24 -11.36 2.66
C SER A 259 4.78 -11.33 3.08
N THR A 260 3.99 -12.29 2.59
CA THR A 260 2.58 -12.44 3.00
C THR A 260 2.46 -12.72 4.51
N LEU A 261 3.38 -13.50 5.10
CA LEU A 261 3.42 -13.76 6.55
C LEU A 261 3.46 -12.46 7.38
N LEU A 262 4.42 -11.58 7.09
CA LEU A 262 4.61 -10.35 7.87
C LEU A 262 3.45 -9.38 7.67
N ILE A 263 2.87 -9.34 6.48
CA ILE A 263 1.68 -8.54 6.19
C ILE A 263 0.49 -9.03 7.00
N ILE A 264 0.28 -10.35 7.12
CA ILE A 264 -0.80 -10.92 7.94
C ILE A 264 -0.56 -10.57 9.42
N LEU A 265 0.67 -10.70 9.92
CA LEU A 265 0.99 -10.34 11.31
C LEU A 265 0.76 -8.84 11.58
N GLY A 266 1.15 -7.97 10.64
CA GLY A 266 0.83 -6.54 10.67
C GLY A 266 -0.67 -6.28 10.67
N GLY A 267 -1.43 -7.00 9.84
CA GLY A 267 -2.89 -6.92 9.79
C GLY A 267 -3.57 -7.37 11.08
N LEU A 268 -3.12 -8.47 11.69
CA LEU A 268 -3.61 -8.94 12.98
C LEU A 268 -3.33 -7.91 14.08
N PHE A 269 -2.15 -7.29 14.07
CA PHE A 269 -1.80 -6.20 14.99
C PHE A 269 -2.73 -4.99 14.82
N LEU A 270 -3.04 -4.60 13.57
CA LEU A 270 -3.98 -3.52 13.27
C LEU A 270 -5.44 -3.83 13.67
N ILE A 271 -5.86 -5.09 13.54
CA ILE A 271 -7.18 -5.54 14.00
C ILE A 271 -7.23 -5.51 15.53
N PHE A 272 -6.19 -5.99 16.21
CA PHE A 272 -6.13 -6.03 17.67
C PHE A 272 -6.15 -4.62 18.28
N THR A 273 -5.41 -3.69 17.67
CA THR A 273 -5.42 -2.26 18.06
C THR A 273 -6.69 -1.52 17.63
N LYS A 274 -7.61 -2.18 16.91
CA LYS A 274 -8.89 -1.65 16.40
C LYS A 274 -8.77 -0.46 15.45
N ILE A 275 -7.60 -0.26 14.86
CA ILE A 275 -7.37 0.77 13.84
C ILE A 275 -7.80 0.23 12.47
N GLY A 276 -7.42 -1.01 12.15
CA GLY A 276 -7.79 -1.68 10.91
C GLY A 276 -9.16 -2.35 10.98
N SER A 277 -9.95 -2.24 9.91
CA SER A 277 -11.25 -2.91 9.86
C SER A 277 -11.14 -4.36 9.39
N TRP A 278 -11.28 -5.31 10.32
CA TRP A 278 -11.35 -6.73 9.99
C TRP A 278 -12.46 -7.10 9.00
N ARG A 279 -13.55 -6.31 8.94
CA ARG A 279 -14.66 -6.52 8.01
C ARG A 279 -14.24 -6.30 6.56
N ILE A 280 -13.46 -5.25 6.30
CA ILE A 280 -12.95 -4.94 4.96
C ILE A 280 -11.94 -6.02 4.56
N MET A 281 -11.00 -6.36 5.46
CA MET A 281 -9.99 -7.38 5.19
C MET A 281 -10.63 -8.73 4.85
N LEU A 282 -11.54 -9.22 5.69
CA LEU A 282 -12.20 -10.51 5.48
C LEU A 282 -13.09 -10.51 4.24
N SER A 283 -13.83 -9.44 3.98
CA SER A 283 -14.68 -9.37 2.78
C SER A 283 -13.86 -9.30 1.49
N SER A 284 -12.71 -8.62 1.48
CA SER A 284 -11.76 -8.64 0.35
C SER A 284 -11.27 -10.04 0.04
N VAL A 285 -10.84 -10.80 1.06
CA VAL A 285 -10.42 -12.20 0.88
C VAL A 285 -11.56 -13.05 0.31
N ILE A 286 -12.78 -12.89 0.82
CA ILE A 286 -13.95 -13.62 0.30
C ILE A 286 -14.22 -13.24 -1.17
N GLY A 287 -14.16 -11.96 -1.53
CA GLY A 287 -14.36 -11.50 -2.91
C GLY A 287 -13.33 -12.08 -3.87
N ALA A 288 -12.06 -12.13 -3.45
CA ALA A 288 -10.99 -12.72 -4.25
C ALA A 288 -11.14 -14.23 -4.41
N ILE A 289 -11.50 -14.96 -3.36
CA ILE A 289 -11.77 -16.41 -3.42
C ILE A 289 -12.94 -16.71 -4.35
N VAL A 290 -14.04 -15.96 -4.24
CA VAL A 290 -15.21 -16.15 -5.09
C VAL A 290 -14.84 -15.96 -6.56
N MET A 291 -14.11 -14.90 -6.91
CA MET A 291 -13.71 -14.68 -8.29
C MET A 291 -12.69 -15.71 -8.79
N GLY A 292 -11.72 -16.09 -7.96
CA GLY A 292 -10.76 -17.15 -8.28
C GLY A 292 -11.43 -18.50 -8.54
N LEU A 293 -12.41 -18.88 -7.71
CA LEU A 293 -13.18 -20.11 -7.92
C LEU A 293 -14.00 -20.08 -9.22
N ILE A 294 -14.60 -18.93 -9.56
CA ILE A 294 -15.30 -18.76 -10.84
C ILE A 294 -14.35 -19.00 -12.00
N PHE A 295 -13.15 -18.43 -11.97
CA PHE A 295 -12.16 -18.62 -13.02
C PHE A 295 -11.66 -20.06 -13.13
N ASN A 296 -11.36 -20.71 -12.00
CA ASN A 296 -10.94 -22.11 -12.01
C ASN A 296 -12.04 -23.03 -12.54
N GLN A 297 -13.31 -22.72 -12.25
CA GLN A 297 -14.45 -23.47 -12.79
C GLN A 297 -14.62 -23.24 -14.30
N VAL A 298 -14.44 -22.00 -14.78
CA VAL A 298 -14.46 -21.68 -16.22
C VAL A 298 -13.35 -22.45 -16.96
N THR A 299 -12.13 -22.49 -16.41
CA THR A 299 -11.02 -23.27 -16.95
C THR A 299 -11.33 -24.77 -16.94
N ALA A 300 -11.81 -25.32 -15.81
CA ALA A 300 -12.16 -26.74 -15.68
C ALA A 300 -13.31 -27.17 -16.62
N SER A 301 -14.22 -26.25 -16.95
CA SER A 301 -15.32 -26.50 -17.90
C SER A 301 -14.89 -26.48 -19.38
N GLY A 302 -13.61 -26.19 -19.66
CA GLY A 302 -13.06 -26.16 -21.03
C GLY A 302 -13.52 -24.96 -21.86
N TRP A 303 -14.10 -23.94 -21.24
CA TRP A 303 -14.55 -22.73 -21.96
C TRP A 303 -13.38 -21.91 -22.52
N ILE A 304 -12.20 -22.06 -21.93
CA ILE A 304 -10.98 -21.37 -22.31
C ILE A 304 -9.89 -22.41 -22.50
N THR A 305 -9.27 -22.40 -23.67
CA THR A 305 -8.18 -23.30 -24.05
C THR A 305 -6.82 -22.68 -23.73
N GLU A 306 -5.79 -23.52 -23.60
CA GLU A 306 -4.38 -23.14 -23.37
C GLU A 306 -3.83 -22.14 -24.39
N SER A 307 -4.44 -22.06 -25.58
CA SER A 307 -4.11 -21.09 -26.62
C SER A 307 -4.50 -19.65 -26.27
N SER A 308 -5.32 -19.44 -25.24
CA SER A 308 -5.80 -18.12 -24.84
C SER A 308 -4.80 -17.45 -23.90
N LYS A 309 -4.49 -16.17 -24.16
CA LYS A 309 -3.58 -15.36 -23.31
C LYS A 309 -4.04 -15.22 -21.85
N PHE A 310 -5.30 -15.54 -21.56
CA PHE A 310 -5.88 -15.49 -20.22
C PHE A 310 -5.72 -16.82 -19.44
N TYR A 311 -5.36 -17.91 -20.13
CA TYR A 311 -5.38 -19.25 -19.54
C TYR A 311 -4.44 -19.36 -18.34
N GLY A 312 -3.19 -18.91 -18.43
CA GLY A 312 -2.19 -19.09 -17.36
C GLY A 312 -2.61 -18.49 -16.01
N LEU A 313 -3.23 -17.30 -16.02
CA LEU A 313 -3.74 -16.66 -14.80
C LEU A 313 -5.11 -17.21 -14.36
N MET A 314 -5.92 -17.77 -15.28
CA MET A 314 -7.22 -18.40 -14.96
C MET A 314 -7.10 -19.85 -14.49
N SER A 315 -6.01 -20.52 -14.86
CA SER A 315 -5.70 -21.89 -14.44
C SER A 315 -5.01 -21.93 -13.09
N ALA A 316 -4.43 -20.80 -12.65
CA ALA A 316 -3.79 -20.69 -11.36
C ALA A 316 -4.78 -21.05 -10.23
N PRO A 317 -4.39 -21.87 -9.25
CA PRO A 317 -5.24 -22.17 -8.11
C PRO A 317 -5.75 -20.92 -7.38
N PHE A 318 -7.03 -20.90 -7.00
CA PHE A 318 -7.69 -19.72 -6.43
C PHE A 318 -6.96 -19.13 -5.20
N TRP A 319 -6.26 -19.96 -4.43
CA TRP A 319 -5.50 -19.55 -3.24
C TRP A 319 -4.21 -18.82 -3.59
N GLU A 320 -3.58 -19.12 -4.73
CA GLU A 320 -2.33 -18.48 -5.15
C GLU A 320 -2.54 -17.00 -5.42
N HIS A 321 -3.71 -16.63 -5.92
CA HIS A 321 -4.07 -15.23 -6.07
C HIS A 321 -4.08 -14.43 -4.76
N LEU A 322 -4.24 -15.07 -3.60
CA LEU A 322 -4.22 -14.39 -2.31
C LEU A 322 -2.79 -14.13 -1.81
N VAL A 323 -1.86 -15.02 -2.16
CA VAL A 323 -0.47 -15.01 -1.67
C VAL A 323 0.44 -14.27 -2.64
N ILE A 324 0.11 -14.24 -3.93
CA ILE A 324 0.96 -13.61 -4.94
C ILE A 324 0.65 -12.12 -5.11
N GLY A 325 1.72 -11.33 -5.13
CA GLY A 325 1.73 -9.91 -5.46
C GLY A 325 1.08 -9.04 -4.38
N GLY A 326 0.76 -7.80 -4.72
CA GLY A 326 0.25 -6.81 -3.77
C GLY A 326 -1.14 -7.04 -3.19
N PHE A 327 -1.76 -8.22 -3.34
CA PHE A 327 -3.13 -8.44 -2.84
C PHE A 327 -3.20 -8.39 -1.31
N ALA A 328 -2.32 -9.12 -0.63
CA ALA A 328 -2.25 -9.12 0.84
C ALA A 328 -1.90 -7.72 1.37
N PHE A 329 -0.89 -7.08 0.78
CA PHE A 329 -0.45 -5.74 1.16
C PHE A 329 -1.56 -4.70 0.99
N GLY A 330 -2.18 -4.67 -0.20
CA GLY A 330 -3.26 -3.76 -0.53
C GLY A 330 -4.49 -3.97 0.34
N THR A 331 -4.83 -5.22 0.66
CA THR A 331 -5.97 -5.53 1.55
C THR A 331 -5.74 -5.04 2.99
N VAL A 332 -4.53 -5.21 3.52
CA VAL A 332 -4.23 -4.92 4.93
C VAL A 332 -3.88 -3.45 5.18
N PHE A 333 -3.12 -2.81 4.29
CA PHE A 333 -2.57 -1.48 4.55
C PHE A 333 -3.23 -0.36 3.75
N MET A 334 -3.98 -0.68 2.68
CA MET A 334 -4.52 0.34 1.77
C MET A 334 -6.05 0.32 1.66
N ALA A 335 -6.66 -0.86 1.57
CA ALA A 335 -8.11 -1.00 1.52
C ALA A 335 -8.77 -0.60 2.85
N THR A 336 -8.05 -0.71 3.96
CA THR A 336 -8.54 -0.37 5.31
C THR A 336 -8.23 1.07 5.72
N ASP A 337 -7.86 1.93 4.78
CA ASP A 337 -7.66 3.36 5.05
C ASP A 337 -8.97 3.97 5.61
N PRO A 338 -8.97 4.53 6.84
CA PRO A 338 -10.18 4.99 7.50
C PRO A 338 -10.83 6.21 6.81
N VAL A 339 -10.10 6.93 5.95
CA VAL A 339 -10.63 8.11 5.26
C VAL A 339 -11.41 7.73 4.00
N THR A 340 -10.82 6.88 3.16
CA THR A 340 -11.32 6.59 1.81
C THR A 340 -12.25 5.37 1.77
N ALA A 341 -12.17 4.49 2.77
CA ALA A 341 -13.03 3.32 2.86
C ALA A 341 -14.48 3.66 3.27
N SER A 342 -15.39 2.74 2.97
CA SER A 342 -16.78 2.80 3.44
C SER A 342 -16.87 2.83 4.98
N GLN A 343 -17.71 3.70 5.50
CA GLN A 343 -17.87 3.96 6.94
C GLN A 343 -18.90 3.05 7.59
N THR A 344 -19.96 2.68 6.87
CA THR A 344 -21.05 1.87 7.45
C THR A 344 -20.64 0.40 7.61
N ASN A 345 -21.11 -0.26 8.68
CA ASN A 345 -20.76 -1.67 8.92
C ASN A 345 -21.16 -2.62 7.78
N LYS A 346 -22.28 -2.36 7.10
CA LYS A 346 -22.70 -3.15 5.93
C LYS A 346 -21.96 -2.73 4.66
N GLY A 347 -21.71 -1.44 4.51
CA GLY A 347 -20.93 -0.92 3.39
C GLY A 347 -19.52 -1.49 3.39
N LYS A 348 -18.87 -1.63 4.55
CA LYS A 348 -17.55 -2.28 4.71
C LYS A 348 -17.48 -3.69 4.12
N TRP A 349 -18.55 -4.49 4.25
CA TRP A 349 -18.61 -5.83 3.65
C TRP A 349 -18.75 -5.78 2.13
N ILE A 350 -19.59 -4.88 1.61
CA ILE A 350 -19.81 -4.73 0.16
C ILE A 350 -18.54 -4.17 -0.50
N TYR A 351 -17.98 -3.11 0.08
CA TYR A 351 -16.79 -2.44 -0.35
C TYR A 351 -15.59 -3.39 -0.42
N GLY A 352 -15.28 -4.12 0.66
CA GLY A 352 -14.17 -5.06 0.65
C GLY A 352 -14.42 -6.22 -0.32
N PHE A 353 -15.63 -6.80 -0.35
CA PHE A 353 -15.97 -7.86 -1.31
C PHE A 353 -15.72 -7.43 -2.76
N LEU A 354 -16.14 -6.22 -3.13
CA LEU A 354 -15.93 -5.70 -4.48
C LEU A 354 -14.45 -5.41 -4.76
N ILE A 355 -13.66 -4.94 -3.79
CA ILE A 355 -12.20 -4.78 -3.96
C ILE A 355 -11.58 -6.12 -4.34
N GLY A 356 -11.85 -7.17 -3.56
CA GLY A 356 -11.29 -8.49 -3.80
C GLY A 356 -11.72 -9.08 -5.14
N PHE A 357 -13.02 -8.99 -5.42
CA PHE A 357 -13.61 -9.48 -6.67
C PHE A 357 -13.02 -8.79 -7.89
N VAL A 358 -13.03 -7.45 -7.90
CA VAL A 358 -12.53 -6.64 -9.02
C VAL A 358 -11.01 -6.77 -9.16
N SER A 359 -10.27 -6.91 -8.06
CA SER A 359 -8.82 -7.11 -8.11
C SER A 359 -8.43 -8.36 -8.89
N ILE A 360 -9.08 -9.49 -8.61
CA ILE A 360 -8.80 -10.75 -9.32
C ILE A 360 -9.32 -10.68 -10.76
N MET A 361 -10.47 -10.03 -10.97
CA MET A 361 -11.02 -9.80 -12.32
C MET A 361 -10.04 -9.00 -13.21
N ILE A 362 -9.50 -7.88 -12.72
CA ILE A 362 -8.54 -7.06 -13.46
C ILE A 362 -7.23 -7.83 -13.67
N ARG A 363 -6.73 -8.51 -12.64
CA ARG A 363 -5.50 -9.33 -12.72
C ARG A 363 -5.55 -10.33 -13.87
N VAL A 364 -6.69 -11.02 -14.02
CA VAL A 364 -6.86 -12.06 -15.04
C VAL A 364 -7.14 -11.47 -16.43
N PHE A 365 -8.04 -10.49 -16.54
CA PHE A 365 -8.42 -9.93 -17.84
C PHE A 365 -7.42 -8.92 -18.40
N ASN A 366 -6.41 -8.50 -17.63
CA ASN A 366 -5.34 -7.64 -18.09
C ASN A 366 -3.96 -8.33 -17.99
N PRO A 367 -3.63 -9.28 -18.90
CA PRO A 367 -2.34 -9.98 -18.88
C PRO A 367 -1.12 -9.06 -19.05
N ALA A 368 -1.29 -7.89 -19.68
CA ALA A 368 -0.19 -6.94 -19.85
C ALA A 368 0.29 -6.37 -18.51
N TYR A 369 -0.62 -6.25 -17.54
CA TYR A 369 -0.35 -5.70 -16.21
C TYR A 369 -1.12 -6.49 -15.15
N PRO A 370 -0.58 -7.62 -14.69
CA PRO A 370 -1.31 -8.56 -13.84
C PRO A 370 -1.49 -8.08 -12.37
N GLU A 371 -1.05 -6.86 -12.05
CA GLU A 371 -1.26 -6.23 -10.73
C GLU A 371 -2.56 -5.40 -10.71
N GLY A 372 -3.70 -6.05 -10.43
CA GLY A 372 -5.03 -5.41 -10.44
C GLY A 372 -5.47 -4.70 -9.15
N VAL A 373 -4.70 -4.84 -8.06
CA VAL A 373 -5.14 -4.46 -6.70
C VAL A 373 -5.27 -2.94 -6.55
N MET A 374 -4.26 -2.18 -7.00
CA MET A 374 -4.29 -0.72 -6.98
C MET A 374 -5.54 -0.16 -7.66
N LEU A 375 -5.82 -0.61 -8.89
CA LEU A 375 -6.95 -0.12 -9.69
C LEU A 375 -8.29 -0.49 -9.04
N ALA A 376 -8.39 -1.69 -8.47
CA ALA A 376 -9.59 -2.13 -7.76
C ALA A 376 -9.88 -1.28 -6.51
N ILE A 377 -8.85 -0.98 -5.71
CA ILE A 377 -9.02 -0.13 -4.51
C ILE A 377 -9.39 1.30 -4.91
N LEU A 378 -8.70 1.89 -5.89
CA LEU A 378 -9.03 3.24 -6.37
C LEU A 378 -10.46 3.34 -6.91
N LEU A 379 -10.91 2.34 -7.68
CA LEU A 379 -12.28 2.27 -8.17
C LEU A 379 -13.28 2.20 -7.01
N MET A 380 -13.01 1.37 -6.01
CA MET A 380 -13.91 1.20 -4.87
C MET A 380 -13.92 2.40 -3.93
N ASN A 381 -12.82 3.15 -3.83
CA ASN A 381 -12.79 4.43 -3.10
C ASN A 381 -13.81 5.42 -3.68
N VAL A 382 -13.91 5.49 -5.02
CA VAL A 382 -14.91 6.34 -5.70
C VAL A 382 -16.35 5.87 -5.41
N PHE A 383 -16.57 4.56 -5.34
CA PHE A 383 -17.89 3.99 -5.05
C PHE A 383 -18.24 3.93 -3.56
N ALA A 384 -17.27 4.09 -2.65
CA ALA A 384 -17.50 3.98 -1.21
C ALA A 384 -18.61 4.92 -0.68
N PRO A 385 -18.65 6.22 -1.06
CA PRO A 385 -19.74 7.12 -0.67
C PRO A 385 -21.11 6.66 -1.21
N THR A 386 -21.16 6.14 -2.44
CA THR A 386 -22.39 5.61 -3.04
C THR A 386 -22.90 4.38 -2.29
N ILE A 387 -22.00 3.46 -1.94
CA ILE A 387 -22.32 2.27 -1.14
C ILE A 387 -22.91 2.69 0.21
N ASP A 388 -22.26 3.62 0.90
CA ASP A 388 -22.75 4.10 2.20
C ASP A 388 -24.09 4.82 2.08
N HIS A 389 -24.27 5.63 1.04
CA HIS A 389 -25.54 6.33 0.79
C HIS A 389 -26.72 5.35 0.69
N TYR A 390 -26.59 4.29 -0.11
CA TYR A 390 -27.63 3.26 -0.24
C TYR A 390 -27.86 2.48 1.07
N VAL A 391 -26.81 2.17 1.81
CA VAL A 391 -26.92 1.49 3.11
C VAL A 391 -27.68 2.36 4.13
N VAL A 392 -27.36 3.65 4.21
CA VAL A 392 -28.01 4.60 5.11
C VAL A 392 -29.47 4.80 4.71
N GLN A 393 -29.75 5.05 3.43
CA GLN A 393 -31.12 5.18 2.95
C GLN A 393 -31.97 3.94 3.23
N GLY A 394 -31.40 2.74 3.05
CA GLY A 394 -32.06 1.48 3.38
C GLY A 394 -32.44 1.40 4.87
N ASN A 395 -31.55 1.86 5.75
CA ASN A 395 -31.83 1.90 7.19
C ASN A 395 -32.91 2.94 7.54
N VAL A 396 -32.89 4.12 6.92
CA VAL A 396 -33.92 5.16 7.08
C VAL A 396 -35.28 4.65 6.63
N LYS A 397 -35.38 4.05 5.44
CA LYS A 397 -36.63 3.44 4.92
C LYS A 397 -37.18 2.38 5.88
N LYS A 398 -36.33 1.51 6.43
CA LYS A 398 -36.73 0.51 7.43
C LYS A 398 -37.25 1.14 8.74
N ARG A 399 -36.61 2.21 9.22
CA ARG A 399 -37.08 2.96 10.40
C ARG A 399 -38.44 3.61 10.16
N MET A 400 -38.62 4.28 9.01
CA MET A 400 -39.89 4.88 8.63
C MET A 400 -41.03 3.85 8.53
N LYS A 401 -40.76 2.66 7.99
CA LYS A 401 -41.75 1.57 7.93
C LYS A 401 -42.18 1.10 9.33
N ARG A 402 -41.24 1.01 10.29
CA ARG A 402 -41.54 0.64 11.68
C ARG A 402 -42.35 1.70 12.41
N LEU A 403 -42.13 2.98 12.12
CA LEU A 403 -42.93 4.07 12.67
C LEU A 403 -44.37 4.00 12.17
N LYS A 404 -44.57 3.83 10.85
CA LYS A 404 -45.91 3.68 10.27
C LYS A 404 -46.68 2.49 10.85
N ALA A 405 -46.01 1.36 11.07
CA ALA A 405 -46.61 0.16 11.67
C ALA A 405 -46.89 0.25 13.19
N LYS A 406 -46.42 1.30 13.88
CA LYS A 406 -46.80 1.59 15.27
C LYS A 406 -47.96 2.57 15.38
N VAL A 407 -48.24 3.31 14.31
CA VAL A 407 -49.30 4.33 14.24
C VAL A 407 -50.58 3.76 13.62
N ALA A 408 -50.45 2.76 12.73
CA ALA A 408 -51.53 1.86 12.33
C ALA A 408 -51.66 0.73 13.34
#